data_AF-R1G4X8-F1
#
_entry.id   AF-R1G4X8-F1
#
_cell.length_a   1.000
_cell.length_b   1.000
_cell.length_c   1.000
_cell.angle_alpha   90.00
_cell.angle_beta   90.00
_cell.angle_gamma   90.00
#
_symmetry.space_group_name_H-M   'P 1'
#
loop_
_entity.id
_entity.type
_entity.pdbx_description
1 polymer ?
#
loop_
_entity_poly.entity_id
_entity_poly.type
_entity_poly.pdbx_seq_one_letter_code
_entity_poly.pdbx_strand_id
1 'polypeptide(L)'
;PVAVCPAGGVAPARRHAGLDADVLAELDTADPKLVVPGELSGARLAALQVALPDCRLSIGPCVPLASVADSLRWARNALQLAERGVLAARPVLRAEEHLATLLVNSDTGLVGTLRHRLFAPLADMTGKQQERLLETLRAWLDSQGNVVEIAERLGVHPQTVRYRMRQLQATFGESLRDPSARFEMELALRAGAAPLPLRYPVSDLLPSPRSGGSRPQWTSS
;
A
#
# COMPACT_ATOMS: atom_id res chain seq x y z
N PRO A 1 -16.27 -5.44 12.47
CA PRO A 1 -15.17 -5.88 13.38
C PRO A 1 -14.18 -4.73 13.58
N VAL A 2 -13.42 -4.74 14.67
CA VAL A 2 -12.45 -3.69 15.00
C VAL A 2 -11.10 -4.32 15.30
N ALA A 3 -10.06 -3.88 14.60
CA ALA A 3 -8.67 -4.17 14.93
C ALA A 3 -8.15 -3.11 15.91
N VAL A 4 -7.33 -3.51 16.87
CA VAL A 4 -6.86 -2.65 17.96
C VAL A 4 -5.33 -2.68 18.00
N CYS A 5 -4.70 -1.50 17.96
CA CYS A 5 -3.25 -1.33 18.10
C CYS A 5 -2.94 -0.46 19.32
N PRO A 6 -2.27 -0.99 20.35
CA PRO A 6 -1.84 -0.20 21.50
C PRO A 6 -0.80 0.85 21.13
N ALA A 7 -0.93 2.05 21.69
CA ALA A 7 0.08 3.08 21.63
C ALA A 7 1.34 2.60 22.37
N GLY A 8 2.48 2.51 21.67
CA GLY A 8 3.76 2.09 22.26
C GLY A 8 4.05 0.59 22.27
N GLY A 9 3.24 -0.24 21.60
CA GLY A 9 3.56 -1.67 21.37
C GLY A 9 3.44 -2.60 22.58
N VAL A 10 2.98 -2.08 23.73
CA VAL A 10 2.67 -2.88 24.92
C VAL A 10 1.22 -3.29 24.84
N ALA A 11 0.92 -4.59 25.01
CA ALA A 11 -0.45 -5.11 25.01
C ALA A 11 -1.35 -4.28 25.94
N PRO A 12 -2.59 -3.98 25.54
CA PRO A 12 -3.45 -3.15 26.36
C PRO A 12 -3.67 -3.88 27.68
N ALA A 13 -3.30 -3.25 28.80
CA ALA A 13 -3.52 -3.84 30.12
C ALA A 13 -4.98 -4.27 30.24
N ARG A 14 -5.24 -5.50 30.72
CA ARG A 14 -6.57 -6.13 30.84
C ARG A 14 -7.66 -5.15 31.30
N ARG A 15 -8.31 -4.49 30.34
CA ARG A 15 -9.42 -3.57 30.59
C ARG A 15 -10.61 -4.03 29.76
N HIS A 16 -11.21 -5.14 30.19
CA HIS A 16 -12.58 -5.47 29.80
C HIS A 16 -13.60 -4.53 30.48
N ALA A 17 -13.18 -3.79 31.51
CA ALA A 17 -14.03 -2.85 32.23
C ALA A 17 -14.46 -1.70 31.30
N GLY A 18 -15.73 -1.68 30.91
CA GLY A 18 -16.34 -0.61 30.13
C GLY A 18 -16.80 -0.99 28.72
N LEU A 19 -16.58 -2.22 28.26
CA LEU A 19 -17.16 -2.71 27.00
C LEU A 19 -18.61 -3.17 27.22
N ASP A 20 -19.48 -2.95 26.23
CA ASP A 20 -20.85 -3.49 26.24
C ASP A 20 -20.81 -5.03 26.28
N ALA A 21 -21.81 -5.64 26.91
CA ALA A 21 -21.85 -7.09 27.15
C ALA A 21 -21.94 -7.95 25.86
N ASP A 22 -22.40 -7.38 24.74
CA ASP A 22 -22.52 -8.03 23.44
C ASP A 22 -21.26 -7.86 22.56
N VAL A 23 -20.23 -7.16 23.06
CA VAL A 23 -18.93 -7.04 22.37
C VAL A 23 -18.05 -8.23 22.70
N LEU A 24 -17.68 -9.00 21.67
CA LEU A 24 -16.66 -10.04 21.81
C LEU A 24 -15.28 -9.41 21.69
N ALA A 25 -14.45 -9.58 22.72
CA ALA A 25 -13.14 -8.94 22.82
C ALA A 25 -12.02 -9.97 23.03
N GLU A 26 -10.98 -9.88 22.22
CA GLU A 26 -9.74 -10.65 22.36
C GLU A 26 -8.56 -9.66 22.38
N LEU A 27 -8.23 -9.16 23.58
CA LEU A 27 -7.27 -8.06 23.77
C LEU A 27 -5.87 -8.51 24.22
N ASP A 28 -5.76 -9.67 24.86
CA ASP A 28 -4.53 -10.22 25.42
C ASP A 28 -3.68 -11.01 24.40
N THR A 29 -3.73 -10.61 23.12
CA THR A 29 -3.01 -11.30 22.04
C THR A 29 -2.06 -10.36 21.30
N ALA A 30 -1.19 -10.92 20.46
CA ALA A 30 -0.31 -10.14 19.59
C ALA A 30 -1.09 -9.32 18.53
N ASP A 31 -2.36 -9.65 18.29
CA ASP A 31 -3.23 -8.98 17.34
C ASP A 31 -4.62 -8.72 17.97
N PRO A 32 -4.70 -7.72 18.87
CA PRO A 32 -5.90 -7.38 19.63
C PRO A 32 -7.07 -6.99 18.72
N LYS A 33 -8.27 -7.49 19.04
CA LYS A 33 -9.46 -7.33 18.19
C LYS A 33 -10.77 -7.37 18.95
N LEU A 34 -11.78 -6.75 18.36
CA LEU A 34 -13.16 -6.76 18.83
C LEU A 34 -14.12 -7.16 17.70
N VAL A 35 -15.19 -7.85 18.04
CA VAL A 35 -16.36 -8.03 17.17
C VAL A 35 -17.54 -7.36 17.84
N VAL A 36 -18.09 -6.36 17.16
CA VAL A 36 -19.22 -5.55 17.61
C VAL A 36 -20.42 -5.93 16.73
N PRO A 37 -21.55 -6.36 17.32
CA PRO A 37 -22.76 -6.66 16.56
C PRO A 37 -23.37 -5.41 15.92
N GLY A 38 -23.79 -5.55 14.66
CA GLY A 38 -24.44 -4.48 13.90
C GLY A 38 -23.49 -3.36 13.45
N GLU A 39 -24.06 -2.31 12.88
CA GLU A 39 -23.31 -1.13 12.47
C GLU A 39 -22.77 -0.37 13.68
N LEU A 40 -21.52 0.09 13.58
CA LEU A 40 -20.87 0.82 14.66
C LEU A 40 -21.33 2.28 14.65
N SER A 41 -22.28 2.61 15.52
CA SER A 41 -22.74 3.99 15.71
C SER A 41 -21.67 4.88 16.34
N GLY A 42 -21.80 6.20 16.18
CA GLY A 42 -20.87 7.17 16.77
C GLY A 42 -20.79 7.09 18.30
N ALA A 43 -21.93 6.87 18.98
CA ALA A 43 -21.97 6.68 20.43
C ALA A 43 -21.21 5.43 20.87
N ARG A 44 -21.35 4.33 20.12
CA ARG A 44 -20.67 3.07 20.41
C ARG A 44 -19.17 3.17 20.14
N LEU A 45 -18.78 3.84 19.08
CA LEU A 45 -17.37 4.15 18.83
C LEU A 45 -16.76 4.99 19.96
N ALA A 46 -17.47 6.02 20.44
CA ALA A 46 -17.01 6.84 21.55
C ALA A 46 -16.82 6.01 22.84
N ALA A 47 -17.76 5.09 23.14
CA ALA A 47 -17.63 4.17 24.27
C ALA A 47 -16.38 3.27 24.15
N LEU A 48 -16.10 2.74 22.94
CA LEU A 48 -14.88 1.97 22.69
C LEU A 48 -13.61 2.79 22.91
N GLN A 49 -13.59 4.05 22.49
CA GLN A 49 -12.44 4.95 22.71
C GLN A 49 -12.22 5.27 24.19
N VAL A 50 -13.31 5.39 24.97
CA VAL A 50 -13.21 5.57 26.44
C VAL A 50 -12.69 4.31 27.12
N ALA A 51 -13.13 3.13 26.67
CA ALA A 51 -12.65 1.85 27.20
C ALA A 51 -11.17 1.57 26.83
N LEU A 52 -10.72 2.10 25.68
CA LEU A 52 -9.39 1.88 25.10
C LEU A 52 -8.67 3.21 24.76
N PRO A 53 -8.37 4.06 25.76
CA PRO A 53 -7.87 5.43 25.52
C PRO A 53 -6.47 5.48 24.90
N ASP A 54 -5.65 4.47 25.16
CA ASP A 54 -4.27 4.35 24.66
C ASP A 54 -4.18 3.44 23.43
N CYS A 55 -5.27 3.24 22.70
CA CYS A 55 -5.30 2.39 21.52
C CYS A 55 -5.74 3.16 20.27
N ARG A 56 -5.12 2.82 19.14
CA ARG A 56 -5.65 3.12 17.81
C ARG A 56 -6.61 2.02 17.39
N LEU A 57 -7.74 2.42 16.82
CA LEU A 57 -8.78 1.51 16.36
C LEU A 57 -8.86 1.58 14.84
N SER A 58 -8.98 0.43 14.18
CA SER A 58 -9.43 0.37 12.80
C SER A 58 -10.69 -0.44 12.67
N ILE A 59 -11.68 0.13 11.98
CA ILE A 59 -13.01 -0.44 11.81
C ILE A 59 -13.09 -1.03 10.41
N GLY A 60 -13.35 -2.33 10.34
CA GLY A 60 -13.73 -3.00 9.10
C GLY A 60 -15.22 -2.79 8.79
N PRO A 61 -15.63 -2.86 7.52
CA PRO A 61 -17.03 -2.71 7.13
C PRO A 61 -17.94 -3.68 7.87
N CYS A 62 -19.18 -3.26 8.11
CA CYS A 62 -20.21 -4.13 8.68
C CYS A 62 -20.62 -5.19 7.65
N VAL A 63 -20.48 -6.46 8.02
CA VAL A 63 -20.65 -7.59 7.09
C VAL A 63 -21.31 -8.78 7.81
N PRO A 64 -21.90 -9.74 7.07
CA PRO A 64 -22.38 -10.99 7.64
C PRO A 64 -21.26 -11.74 8.37
N LEU A 65 -21.63 -12.57 9.35
CA LEU A 65 -20.69 -13.29 10.20
C LEU A 65 -19.63 -14.09 9.40
N ALA A 66 -20.04 -14.70 8.29
CA ALA A 66 -19.15 -15.46 7.41
C ALA A 66 -18.01 -14.62 6.78
N SER A 67 -18.18 -13.30 6.64
CA SER A 67 -17.22 -12.39 6.02
C SER A 67 -16.43 -11.56 7.03
N VAL A 68 -16.65 -11.76 8.34
CA VAL A 68 -16.00 -10.99 9.42
C VAL A 68 -14.48 -11.13 9.36
N ALA A 69 -13.95 -12.29 8.96
CA ALA A 69 -12.52 -12.52 8.84
C ALA A 69 -11.87 -11.59 7.79
N ASP A 70 -12.52 -11.37 6.65
CA ASP A 70 -12.05 -10.46 5.59
C ASP A 70 -12.11 -9.01 6.05
N SER A 71 -13.24 -8.60 6.62
CA SER A 71 -13.43 -7.26 7.18
C SER A 71 -12.40 -6.93 8.27
N LEU A 72 -12.10 -7.90 9.15
CA LEU A 72 -11.06 -7.75 10.16
C LEU A 72 -9.66 -7.70 9.54
N ARG A 73 -9.37 -8.49 8.48
CA ARG A 73 -8.10 -8.41 7.75
C ARG A 73 -7.89 -7.01 7.15
N TRP A 74 -8.93 -6.40 6.58
CA TRP A 74 -8.85 -5.04 6.05
C TRP A 74 -8.59 -4.01 7.15
N ALA A 75 -9.26 -4.11 8.30
CA ALA A 75 -9.02 -3.26 9.46
C ALA A 75 -7.58 -3.36 9.97
N ARG A 76 -7.05 -4.57 10.10
CA ARG A 76 -5.65 -4.80 10.50
C ARG A 76 -4.66 -4.20 9.52
N ASN A 77 -4.88 -4.43 8.22
CA ASN A 77 -4.01 -3.88 7.19
C ASN A 77 -4.02 -2.33 7.24
N ALA A 78 -5.16 -1.69 7.53
CA ALA A 78 -5.21 -0.24 7.71
C ALA A 78 -4.36 0.24 8.90
N LEU A 79 -4.35 -0.45 10.04
CA LEU A 79 -3.44 -0.15 11.16
C LEU A 79 -1.97 -0.31 10.75
N GLN A 80 -1.63 -1.41 10.08
CA GLN A 80 -0.26 -1.67 9.62
C GLN A 80 0.22 -0.60 8.63
N LEU A 81 -0.66 -0.14 7.74
CA LEU A 81 -0.33 0.94 6.81
C LEU A 81 -0.19 2.29 7.51
N ALA A 82 -0.95 2.55 8.58
CA ALA A 82 -0.78 3.75 9.39
C ALA A 82 0.54 3.72 10.20
N GLU A 83 0.94 2.57 10.71
CA GLU A 83 2.24 2.38 11.37
C GLU A 83 3.42 2.61 10.44
N ARG A 84 3.30 2.20 9.18
CA ARG A 84 4.30 2.42 8.13
C ARG A 84 4.28 3.85 7.57
N GLY A 85 3.38 4.71 8.02
CA GLY A 85 3.22 6.08 7.51
C GLY A 85 2.60 6.17 6.11
N VAL A 86 2.04 5.08 5.59
CA VAL A 86 1.31 5.06 4.29
C VAL A 86 -0.07 5.68 4.45
N LEU A 87 -0.75 5.39 5.56
CA LEU A 87 -1.95 6.10 5.98
C LEU A 87 -1.62 7.07 7.10
N ALA A 88 -2.39 8.16 7.20
CA ALA A 88 -2.24 9.11 8.30
C ALA A 88 -2.51 8.41 9.64
N ALA A 89 -1.63 8.61 10.63
CA ALA A 89 -1.84 8.11 11.98
C ALA A 89 -3.02 8.85 12.63
N ARG A 90 -4.19 8.21 12.67
CA ARG A 90 -5.40 8.70 13.34
C ARG A 90 -5.75 7.79 14.51
N PRO A 91 -6.41 8.31 15.57
CA PRO A 91 -6.93 7.47 16.66
C PRO A 91 -7.92 6.42 16.16
N VAL A 92 -8.71 6.76 15.14
CA VAL A 92 -9.67 5.86 14.50
C VAL A 92 -9.49 5.91 12.99
N LEU A 93 -9.46 4.73 12.38
CA LEU A 93 -9.44 4.53 10.93
C LEU A 93 -10.65 3.71 10.50
N ARG A 94 -11.25 4.03 9.36
CA ARG A 94 -12.25 3.16 8.72
C ARG A 94 -11.61 2.52 7.50
N ALA A 95 -11.50 1.20 7.49
CA ALA A 95 -10.85 0.48 6.39
C ALA A 95 -11.55 0.73 5.05
N GLU A 96 -12.87 0.91 5.07
CA GLU A 96 -13.70 1.22 3.90
C GLU A 96 -13.34 2.55 3.21
N GLU A 97 -12.74 3.51 3.93
CA GLU A 97 -12.27 4.77 3.36
C GLU A 97 -10.93 4.62 2.60
N HIS A 98 -10.29 3.45 2.71
CA HIS A 98 -8.92 3.20 2.23
C HIS A 98 -8.81 1.95 1.35
N LEU A 99 -9.91 1.42 0.82
CA LEU A 99 -9.94 0.13 0.10
C LEU A 99 -8.92 0.03 -1.03
N ALA A 100 -8.76 1.08 -1.85
CA ALA A 100 -7.77 1.08 -2.93
C ALA A 100 -6.34 0.94 -2.37
N THR A 101 -5.98 1.73 -1.36
CA THR A 101 -4.66 1.65 -0.72
C THR A 101 -4.42 0.28 -0.07
N LEU A 102 -5.45 -0.29 0.57
CA LEU A 102 -5.38 -1.63 1.17
C LEU A 102 -5.18 -2.71 0.11
N LEU A 103 -5.89 -2.63 -1.01
CA LEU A 103 -5.75 -3.56 -2.12
C LEU A 103 -4.35 -3.51 -2.71
N VAL A 104 -3.84 -2.30 -3.00
CA VAL A 104 -2.50 -2.10 -3.55
C VAL A 104 -1.41 -2.63 -2.63
N ASN A 105 -1.61 -2.57 -1.31
CA ASN A 105 -0.65 -3.06 -0.32
C ASN A 105 -1.05 -4.42 0.29
N SER A 106 -1.91 -5.19 -0.37
CA SER A 106 -2.38 -6.49 0.14
C SER A 106 -1.29 -7.56 0.13
N ASP A 107 -0.37 -7.49 -0.83
CA ASP A 107 0.83 -8.34 -0.92
C ASP A 107 2.07 -7.45 -1.07
N THR A 108 2.71 -7.18 0.06
CA THR A 108 3.90 -6.32 0.10
C THR A 108 5.11 -6.94 -0.58
N GLY A 109 5.17 -8.28 -0.64
CA GLY A 109 6.25 -9.01 -1.32
C GLY A 109 6.13 -8.88 -2.83
N LEU A 110 4.93 -9.10 -3.37
CA LEU A 110 4.64 -8.92 -4.79
C LEU A 110 4.85 -7.46 -5.23
N VAL A 111 4.37 -6.50 -4.43
CA VAL A 111 4.63 -5.07 -4.64
C VAL A 111 6.13 -4.77 -4.69
N GLY A 112 6.90 -5.33 -3.76
CA GLY A 112 8.36 -5.16 -3.71
C GLY A 112 9.04 -5.68 -4.99
N THR A 113 8.65 -6.87 -5.44
CA THR A 113 9.12 -7.46 -6.70
C THR A 113 8.76 -6.61 -7.91
N LEU A 114 7.51 -6.11 -7.98
CA LEU A 114 7.06 -5.25 -9.07
C LEU A 114 7.86 -3.94 -9.11
N ARG A 115 8.01 -3.27 -7.96
CA ARG A 115 8.81 -2.04 -7.83
C ARG A 115 10.26 -2.26 -8.25
N HIS A 116 10.87 -3.37 -7.81
CA HIS A 116 12.24 -3.71 -8.17
C HIS A 116 12.39 -3.90 -9.68
N ARG A 117 11.49 -4.68 -10.30
CA ARG A 117 11.50 -4.92 -11.75
C ARG A 117 11.31 -3.63 -12.55
N LEU A 118 10.31 -2.82 -12.20
CA LEU A 118 9.97 -1.60 -12.95
C LEU A 118 11.05 -0.52 -12.84
N PHE A 119 11.64 -0.35 -11.65
CA PHE A 119 12.58 0.73 -11.38
C PHE A 119 14.05 0.27 -11.37
N ALA A 120 14.34 -0.97 -11.77
CA ALA A 120 15.69 -1.47 -11.98
C ALA A 120 16.57 -0.55 -12.86
N PRO A 121 16.06 0.11 -13.93
CA PRO A 121 16.86 1.05 -14.73
C PRO A 121 17.37 2.28 -13.95
N LEU A 122 16.86 2.55 -12.74
CA LEU A 122 17.32 3.63 -11.87
C LEU A 122 18.34 3.15 -10.81
N ALA A 123 18.69 1.87 -10.77
CA ALA A 123 19.46 1.27 -9.68
C ALA A 123 20.88 1.83 -9.53
N ASP A 124 21.49 2.30 -10.63
CA ASP A 124 22.84 2.88 -10.62
C ASP A 124 22.86 4.36 -10.19
N MET A 125 21.69 4.96 -9.97
CA MET A 125 21.57 6.35 -9.54
C MET A 125 21.74 6.48 -8.02
N THR A 126 22.19 7.66 -7.57
CA THR A 126 22.18 7.98 -6.14
C THR A 126 20.75 7.97 -5.60
N GLY A 127 20.55 7.60 -4.32
CA GLY A 127 19.21 7.55 -3.72
C GLY A 127 18.43 8.86 -3.85
N LYS A 128 19.09 10.02 -3.66
CA LYS A 128 18.49 11.35 -3.87
C LYS A 128 18.07 11.59 -5.33
N GLN A 129 18.82 11.06 -6.30
CA GLN A 129 18.46 11.21 -7.71
C GLN A 129 17.28 10.31 -8.07
N GLN A 130 17.29 9.06 -7.62
CA GLN A 130 16.19 8.13 -7.81
C GLN A 130 14.90 8.68 -7.20
N GLU A 131 14.95 9.16 -5.94
CA GLU A 131 13.81 9.74 -5.24
C GLU A 131 13.18 10.91 -6.02
N ARG A 132 13.98 11.88 -6.44
CA ARG A 132 13.50 13.03 -7.23
C ARG A 132 12.88 12.62 -8.58
N LEU A 133 13.40 11.59 -9.23
CA LEU A 133 12.85 11.10 -10.50
C LEU A 133 11.55 10.35 -10.29
N LEU A 134 11.46 9.49 -9.28
CA LEU A 134 10.23 8.78 -8.93
C LEU A 134 9.14 9.75 -8.44
N GLU A 135 9.50 10.78 -7.70
CA GLU A 135 8.60 11.87 -7.31
C GLU A 135 8.06 12.61 -8.55
N THR A 136 8.93 12.92 -9.51
CA THR A 136 8.53 13.56 -10.77
C THR A 136 7.65 12.64 -11.61
N LEU A 137 7.97 11.34 -11.68
CA LEU A 137 7.17 10.34 -12.40
C LEU A 137 5.76 10.21 -11.79
N ARG A 138 5.67 10.19 -10.46
CA ARG A 138 4.38 10.18 -9.76
C ARG A 138 3.55 11.41 -10.08
N ALA A 139 4.14 12.60 -9.97
CA ALA A 139 3.45 13.84 -10.31
C ALA A 139 3.03 13.87 -11.80
N TRP A 140 3.87 13.35 -12.69
CA TRP A 140 3.55 13.27 -14.11
C TRP A 140 2.38 12.33 -14.43
N LEU A 141 2.30 11.17 -13.74
CA LEU A 141 1.17 10.24 -13.85
C LEU A 141 -0.12 10.86 -13.31
N ASP A 142 -0.06 11.55 -12.16
CA ASP A 142 -1.21 12.19 -11.54
C ASP A 142 -1.76 13.38 -12.37
N SER A 143 -0.88 14.19 -12.96
CA SER A 143 -1.24 15.42 -13.70
C SER A 143 -1.38 15.20 -15.22
N GLN A 144 -1.49 13.94 -15.67
CA GLN A 144 -1.59 13.57 -17.10
C GLN A 144 -0.52 14.24 -18.00
N GLY A 145 0.66 14.52 -17.44
CA GLY A 145 1.76 15.16 -18.15
C GLY A 145 1.76 16.69 -18.23
N ASN A 146 0.87 17.39 -17.54
CA ASN A 146 0.91 18.86 -17.46
C ASN A 146 2.13 19.35 -16.68
N VAL A 147 3.11 19.92 -17.39
CA VAL A 147 4.38 20.39 -16.80
C VAL A 147 4.18 21.50 -15.76
N VAL A 148 3.21 22.39 -15.95
CA VAL A 148 2.98 23.52 -15.02
C VAL A 148 2.42 22.99 -13.71
N GLU A 149 1.42 22.11 -13.79
CA GLU A 149 0.82 21.47 -12.62
C GLU A 149 1.85 20.63 -11.86
N ILE A 150 2.69 19.87 -12.56
CA ILE A 150 3.80 19.12 -11.94
C ILE A 150 4.77 20.09 -11.23
N ALA A 151 5.12 21.21 -11.85
CA ALA A 151 6.05 22.19 -11.29
C ALA A 151 5.50 22.81 -10.00
N GLU A 152 4.23 23.21 -9.99
CA GLU A 152 3.51 23.72 -8.82
C GLU A 152 3.47 22.68 -7.70
N ARG A 153 3.09 21.44 -8.03
CA ARG A 153 2.95 20.35 -7.06
C ARG A 153 4.27 19.94 -6.41
N LEU A 154 5.37 20.04 -7.16
CA LEU A 154 6.72 19.74 -6.69
C LEU A 154 7.46 20.96 -6.12
N GLY A 155 6.89 22.17 -6.21
CA GLY A 155 7.54 23.40 -5.78
C GLY A 155 8.84 23.72 -6.52
N VAL A 156 8.94 23.35 -7.81
CA VAL A 156 10.15 23.55 -8.64
C VAL A 156 9.82 24.35 -9.90
N HIS A 157 10.86 24.92 -10.52
CA HIS A 157 10.69 25.63 -11.80
C HIS A 157 10.27 24.67 -12.94
N PRO A 158 9.37 25.06 -13.87
CA PRO A 158 8.95 24.22 -15.01
C PRO A 158 10.10 23.65 -15.85
N GLN A 159 11.21 24.39 -15.98
CA GLN A 159 12.39 23.90 -16.69
C GLN A 159 13.05 22.70 -15.99
N THR A 160 13.02 22.66 -14.66
CA THR A 160 13.50 21.53 -13.86
C THR A 160 12.63 20.30 -14.12
N VAL A 161 11.31 20.47 -14.20
CA VAL A 161 10.39 19.39 -14.57
C VAL A 161 10.72 18.85 -15.97
N ARG A 162 10.85 19.73 -16.98
CA ARG A 162 11.22 19.31 -18.36
C ARG A 162 12.55 18.55 -18.39
N TYR A 163 13.53 18.99 -17.62
CA TYR A 163 14.80 18.28 -17.50
C TYR A 163 14.63 16.88 -16.90
N ARG A 164 13.94 16.75 -15.76
CA ARG A 164 13.67 15.46 -15.12
C ARG A 164 12.82 14.54 -15.99
N MET A 165 11.85 15.08 -16.73
CA MET A 165 11.05 14.31 -17.69
C MET A 165 11.88 13.79 -18.86
N ARG A 166 12.84 14.57 -19.37
CA ARG A 166 13.80 14.07 -20.39
C ARG A 166 14.65 12.93 -19.84
N GLN A 167 15.05 12.97 -18.57
CA GLN A 167 15.75 11.86 -17.94
C GLN A 167 14.85 10.62 -17.83
N LEU A 168 13.61 10.78 -17.35
CA LEU A 168 12.64 9.68 -17.29
C LEU A 168 12.39 9.07 -18.68
N GLN A 169 12.30 9.88 -19.74
CA GLN A 169 12.14 9.43 -21.11
C GLN A 169 13.37 8.67 -21.61
N ALA A 170 14.57 9.12 -21.29
CA ALA A 170 15.81 8.40 -21.62
C ALA A 170 15.92 7.07 -20.86
N THR A 171 15.42 7.00 -19.63
CA THR A 171 15.45 5.78 -18.80
C THR A 171 14.40 4.76 -19.19
N PHE A 172 13.14 5.18 -19.37
CA PHE A 172 11.99 4.27 -19.50
C PHE A 172 11.45 4.16 -20.93
N GLY A 173 11.82 5.08 -21.83
CA GLY A 173 11.48 5.03 -23.25
C GLY A 173 9.97 4.86 -23.52
N GLU A 174 9.64 3.91 -24.39
CA GLU A 174 8.26 3.61 -24.80
C GLU A 174 7.37 3.13 -23.64
N SER A 175 7.94 2.66 -22.53
CA SER A 175 7.16 2.26 -21.34
C SER A 175 6.36 3.44 -20.76
N LEU A 176 6.81 4.68 -20.95
CA LEU A 176 6.04 5.87 -20.56
C LEU A 176 4.86 6.17 -21.49
N ARG A 177 4.80 5.53 -22.66
CA ARG A 177 3.68 5.67 -23.61
C ARG A 177 2.72 4.49 -23.56
N ASP A 178 3.18 3.32 -23.11
CA ASP A 178 2.35 2.14 -22.93
C ASP A 178 1.38 2.29 -21.74
N PRO A 179 0.05 2.22 -21.94
CA PRO A 179 -0.93 2.33 -20.86
C PRO A 179 -0.75 1.28 -19.76
N SER A 180 -0.35 0.05 -20.13
CA SER A 180 -0.20 -1.05 -19.17
C SER A 180 1.00 -0.81 -18.25
N ALA A 181 2.16 -0.44 -18.82
CA ALA A 181 3.35 -0.09 -18.06
C ALA A 181 3.12 1.15 -17.18
N ARG A 182 2.40 2.16 -17.66
CA ARG A 182 2.03 3.33 -16.84
C ARG A 182 1.18 2.92 -15.63
N PHE A 183 0.19 2.06 -15.83
CA PHE A 183 -0.63 1.54 -14.73
C PHE A 183 0.22 0.75 -13.72
N GLU A 184 1.13 -0.11 -14.18
CA GLU A 184 2.06 -0.83 -13.29
C GLU A 184 2.96 0.13 -12.50
N MET A 185 3.50 1.18 -13.14
CA MET A 185 4.32 2.21 -12.49
C MET A 185 3.50 3.01 -11.46
N GLU A 186 2.28 3.39 -11.79
CA GLU A 186 1.36 4.11 -10.91
C GLU A 186 1.00 3.26 -9.68
N LEU A 187 0.68 1.99 -9.88
CA LEU A 187 0.43 1.01 -8.83
C LEU A 187 1.65 0.88 -7.91
N ALA A 188 2.82 0.71 -8.50
CA ALA A 188 4.08 0.56 -7.78
C ALA A 188 4.44 1.81 -6.96
N LEU A 189 4.18 3.02 -7.47
CA LEU A 189 4.41 4.29 -6.77
C LEU A 189 3.37 4.61 -5.70
N ARG A 190 2.13 4.10 -5.85
CA ARG A 190 1.05 4.24 -4.86
C ARG A 190 1.15 3.27 -3.70
N ALA A 191 1.67 2.07 -3.95
CA ALA A 191 2.17 1.26 -2.86
C ALA A 191 3.20 2.11 -2.13
N GLY A 192 3.07 2.28 -0.82
CA GLY A 192 3.97 3.11 -0.03
C GLY A 192 5.42 2.68 -0.24
N ALA A 193 6.40 3.41 0.32
CA ALA A 193 7.77 2.93 0.32
C ALA A 193 7.84 1.61 1.12
N ALA A 194 7.54 0.49 0.48
CA ALA A 194 7.89 -0.82 0.95
C ALA A 194 9.41 -0.79 1.10
N PRO A 195 9.96 -1.17 2.26
CA PRO A 195 11.38 -1.42 2.37
C PRO A 195 11.76 -2.30 1.18
N LEU A 196 12.72 -1.86 0.37
CA LEU A 196 13.26 -2.73 -0.67
C LEU A 196 13.67 -4.02 0.04
N PRO A 197 13.20 -5.20 -0.39
CA PRO A 197 13.64 -6.43 0.23
C PRO A 197 15.17 -6.44 0.22
N LEU A 198 15.77 -6.66 1.39
CA LEU A 198 17.21 -6.93 1.48
C LEU A 198 17.51 -8.00 0.43
N ARG A 199 18.42 -7.68 -0.50
CA ARG A 199 18.83 -8.47 -1.67
C ARG A 199 18.57 -9.98 -1.47
N TYR A 200 17.40 -10.45 -1.92
CA TYR A 200 17.23 -11.86 -2.18
C TYR A 200 17.76 -12.09 -3.60
N PRO A 201 18.70 -13.03 -3.81
CA PRO A 201 19.11 -13.36 -5.17
C PRO A 201 17.88 -13.87 -5.93
N VAL A 202 17.53 -13.15 -6.99
CA VAL A 202 16.38 -13.43 -7.88
C VAL A 202 16.58 -14.73 -8.68
N SER A 203 17.70 -15.44 -8.47
CA SER A 203 18.07 -16.66 -9.20
C SER A 203 17.17 -17.86 -8.91
N ASP A 204 16.42 -17.86 -7.79
CA ASP A 204 15.80 -19.10 -7.31
C ASP A 204 14.28 -19.17 -7.53
N LEU A 205 13.64 -18.13 -8.08
CA LEU A 205 12.17 -18.04 -8.20
C LEU A 205 11.61 -17.91 -9.62
N LEU A 206 12.43 -17.97 -10.66
CA LEU A 206 11.93 -18.06 -12.03
C LEU A 206 12.63 -19.19 -12.79
N PRO A 207 11.89 -20.15 -13.38
CA PRO A 207 12.47 -21.03 -14.37
C PRO A 207 12.97 -20.17 -15.53
N SER A 208 14.23 -20.37 -15.93
CA SER A 208 14.85 -19.67 -17.04
C SER A 208 13.95 -19.72 -18.28
N PRO A 209 13.85 -18.63 -19.08
CA PRO A 209 13.14 -18.69 -20.34
C PRO A 209 13.74 -19.82 -21.18
N ARG A 210 12.91 -20.82 -21.53
CA ARG A 210 13.32 -21.94 -22.37
C ARG A 210 13.88 -21.39 -23.68
N SER A 211 15.20 -21.42 -23.81
CA SER A 211 15.88 -21.27 -25.08
C SER A 211 15.79 -22.59 -25.85
N GLY A 212 15.24 -22.54 -27.06
CA GLY A 212 15.34 -23.62 -28.04
C GLY A 212 14.10 -24.50 -28.18
N GLY A 213 13.36 -24.31 -29.27
CA GLY A 213 12.25 -25.17 -29.67
C GLY A 213 11.66 -24.75 -31.02
N SER A 214 12.31 -25.22 -32.10
CA SER A 214 11.89 -25.35 -33.50
C SER A 214 10.54 -24.77 -33.95
N ARG A 215 10.57 -23.90 -34.98
CA ARG A 215 9.41 -23.53 -35.80
C ARG A 215 8.94 -24.74 -36.64
N PRO A 216 7.65 -25.09 -36.69
CA PRO A 216 7.16 -26.06 -37.66
C PRO A 216 7.14 -25.44 -39.06
N GLN A 217 7.81 -26.11 -40.01
CA GLN A 217 7.67 -25.86 -41.44
C GLN A 217 6.34 -26.43 -41.90
N TRP A 218 5.47 -25.59 -42.47
CA TRP A 218 4.28 -26.04 -43.19
C TRP A 218 4.70 -26.38 -44.63
N THR A 219 4.75 -27.67 -44.96
CA THR A 219 4.88 -28.12 -46.34
C THR A 219 3.49 -28.18 -46.98
N SER A 220 3.32 -27.47 -48.08
CA SER A 220 2.17 -27.56 -48.97
C SER A 220 2.13 -28.91 -49.68
N SER A 221 0.95 -29.53 -49.72
CA SER A 221 0.54 -30.49 -50.74
C SER A 221 -0.96 -30.37 -50.94
#